data_AF-A0AA96XRF2-F1
#
_entry.id   AF-A0AA96XRF2-F1
#
_cell.length_a   1.000
_cell.length_b   1.000
_cell.length_c   1.000
_cell.angle_alpha   90.00
_cell.angle_beta   90.00
_cell.angle_gamma   90.00
#
_symmetry.space_group_name_H-M   'P 1'
#
loop_
_entity.id
_entity.type
_entity.pdbx_description
1 polymer ?
#
loop_
_entity_poly.entity_id
_entity_poly.type
_entity_poly.pdbx_seq_one_letter_code
_entity_poly.pdbx_strand_id
1 'polypeptide(L)' 'MSNVTTHAKGTRFNVSTPVERNGKTYWSRVGAAFANGDGSVSVVLDSLPLNGKLHLALPSPKDDSAS' A
#
# COMPACT_ATOMS: atom_id res chain seq x y z
N MET A 1 -12.09 -21.03 12.35
CA MET A 1 -12.65 -19.81 11.73
C MET A 1 -11.51 -18.82 11.61
N SER A 2 -11.12 -18.44 10.39
CA SER A 2 -9.96 -17.58 10.14
C SER A 2 -10.29 -16.14 10.54
N ASN A 3 -9.45 -15.51 11.35
CA ASN A 3 -9.59 -14.10 11.70
C ASN A 3 -9.18 -13.25 10.49
N VAL A 4 -10.16 -12.79 9.71
CA VAL A 4 -9.97 -11.66 8.81
C VAL A 4 -10.03 -10.41 9.68
N THR A 5 -8.87 -9.81 9.95
CA THR A 5 -8.80 -8.52 10.63
C THR A 5 -9.29 -7.45 9.67
N THR A 6 -10.58 -7.13 9.73
CA THR A 6 -11.17 -6.06 8.93
C THR A 6 -10.66 -4.71 9.45
N HIS A 7 -10.08 -3.91 8.57
CA HIS A 7 -9.68 -2.55 8.90
C HIS A 7 -10.91 -1.62 8.90
N ALA A 8 -10.90 -0.59 9.74
CA ALA A 8 -11.99 0.37 9.80
C ALA A 8 -12.19 1.03 8.42
N LYS A 9 -13.45 1.22 8.01
CA LYS A 9 -13.79 1.92 6.76
C LYS A 9 -13.05 3.26 6.69
N GLY A 10 -12.44 3.54 5.55
CA GLY A 10 -11.68 4.77 5.32
C GLY A 10 -10.22 4.71 5.79
N THR A 11 -9.75 3.58 6.34
CA THR A 11 -8.32 3.38 6.60
C THR A 11 -7.57 3.47 5.28
N ARG A 12 -6.65 4.44 5.19
CA ARG A 12 -5.76 4.62 4.04
C ARG A 12 -4.55 3.71 4.21
N PHE A 13 -4.07 3.14 3.11
CA PHE A 13 -2.82 2.40 3.02
C PHE A 13 -1.91 3.04 1.98
N ASN A 14 -0.62 3.00 2.27
CA ASN A 14 0.43 3.28 1.31
C ASN A 14 0.65 2.05 0.43
N VAL A 15 0.54 2.25 -0.88
CA VAL A 15 0.79 1.24 -1.92
C VAL A 15 2.16 1.48 -2.55
N SER A 16 3.06 0.51 -2.38
CA SER A 16 4.42 0.58 -2.92
C SER A 16 4.79 -0.71 -3.66
N THR A 17 5.69 -0.61 -4.62
CA THR A 17 6.27 -1.77 -5.31
C THR A 17 7.76 -1.89 -4.99
N PRO A 18 8.29 -3.10 -4.77
CA PRO A 18 9.72 -3.31 -4.58
C PRO A 18 10.46 -3.24 -5.91
N VAL A 19 11.38 -2.29 -6.03
CA VAL A 19 12.24 -2.10 -7.19
C VAL A 19 13.64 -2.57 -6.86
N GLU A 20 14.13 -3.58 -7.58
CA GLU A 20 15.49 -4.07 -7.43
C GLU A 20 16.45 -3.25 -8.29
N ARG A 21 17.45 -2.62 -7.67
CA ARG A 21 18.47 -1.83 -8.35
C ARG A 21 19.83 -2.06 -7.70
N ASN A 22 20.83 -2.46 -8.48
CA ASN A 22 22.21 -2.69 -8.01
C ASN A 22 22.28 -3.65 -6.81
N GLY A 23 21.48 -4.73 -6.81
CA GLY A 23 21.42 -5.71 -5.72
C GLY A 23 20.77 -5.20 -4.43
N LYS A 24 20.08 -4.05 -4.47
CA LYS A 24 19.32 -3.49 -3.35
C LYS A 24 17.85 -3.34 -3.71
N THR A 25 16.98 -3.52 -2.72
CA THR A 25 15.54 -3.33 -2.86
C THR A 25 15.15 -1.93 -2.39
N TYR A 26 14.51 -1.18 -3.27
CA TYR A 26 13.93 0.13 -3.00
C TYR A 26 12.41 0.03 -3.02
N TRP A 27 11.72 0.77 -2.16
CA TRP A 27 10.27 0.84 -2.17
C TRP A 27 9.83 2.07 -2.95
N SER A 28 9.27 1.86 -4.13
CA SER A 28 8.71 2.95 -4.93
C SER A 28 7.22 3.08 -4.63
N ARG A 29 6.79 4.29 -4.29
CA ARG A 29 5.39 4.65 -4.04
C ARG A 29 4.64 4.65 -5.38
N VAL A 30 3.53 3.93 -5.50
CA VAL A 30 2.81 3.75 -6.78
C VAL A 30 1.31 4.06 -6.74
N GLY A 31 0.76 4.45 -5.58
CA GLY A 31 -0.69 4.69 -5.48
C GLY A 31 -1.20 4.85 -4.05
N ALA A 32 -2.48 4.66 -3.77
CA ALA A 32 -3.01 4.55 -2.41
C ALA A 32 -4.10 3.49 -2.37
N ALA A 33 -4.38 2.95 -1.18
CA ALA A 33 -5.51 2.04 -1.01
C ALA A 33 -6.39 2.46 0.16
N PHE A 34 -7.65 2.04 0.12
CA PHE A 34 -8.68 2.42 1.10
C PHE A 34 -9.49 1.20 1.51
N ALA A 35 -9.64 0.99 2.82
CA ALA A 35 -10.53 -0.04 3.35
C ALA A 35 -11.99 0.35 3.14
N ASN A 36 -12.76 -0.56 2.55
CA ASN A 36 -14.20 -0.42 2.34
C ASN A 36 -14.97 -1.04 3.51
N GLY A 37 -16.27 -0.71 3.63
CA GLY A 37 -17.10 -1.16 4.75
C GLY A 37 -17.44 -2.66 4.73
N ASP A 38 -17.36 -3.28 3.56
CA ASP A 38 -17.55 -4.71 3.30
C ASP A 38 -16.26 -5.53 3.53
N GLY A 39 -15.17 -4.89 3.97
CA GLY A 39 -13.88 -5.53 4.20
C GLY A 39 -13.02 -5.71 2.95
N SER A 40 -13.51 -5.31 1.78
CA SER A 40 -12.67 -5.17 0.59
C SER A 40 -11.76 -3.94 0.69
N VAL A 41 -10.76 -3.87 -0.19
CA VAL A 41 -9.83 -2.74 -0.27
C VAL A 41 -9.79 -2.26 -1.72
N SER A 42 -10.05 -0.97 -1.91
CA SER A 42 -9.94 -0.31 -3.22
C SER A 42 -8.53 0.25 -3.38
N VAL A 43 -7.87 -0.01 -4.51
CA VAL A 43 -6.53 0.47 -4.82
C VAL A 43 -6.58 1.46 -5.98
N VAL A 44 -6.01 2.64 -5.79
CA VAL A 44 -5.83 3.67 -6.81
C VAL A 44 -4.34 3.71 -7.15
N LEU A 45 -3.98 3.49 -8.42
CA LEU A 45 -2.59 3.46 -8.87
C LEU A 45 -2.28 4.70 -9.71
N ASP A 46 -1.25 5.43 -9.32
CA ASP A 46 -0.65 6.52 -10.11
C ASP A 46 0.34 5.97 -11.15
N SER A 47 0.82 4.73 -10.95
CA SER A 47 1.80 4.07 -11.82
C SER A 47 1.64 2.56 -11.77
N LEU A 48 1.89 1.89 -12.91
CA LEU A 48 1.78 0.44 -13.02
C LEU A 48 3.11 -0.25 -12.62
N PRO A 49 3.09 -1.22 -11.68
CA PRO A 49 4.28 -1.97 -11.30
C PRO A 49 4.65 -2.99 -12.38
N LEU A 50 5.82 -2.83 -13.01
CA LEU A 50 6.28 -3.72 -14.08
C LEU A 50 6.64 -5.14 -13.59
N ASN A 51 6.87 -5.30 -12.30
CA ASN A 51 7.22 -6.56 -11.65
C ASN A 51 5.99 -7.37 -11.18
N GLY A 52 4.78 -6.81 -11.32
CA GLY A 52 3.52 -7.42 -10.84
C GLY A 52 3.40 -7.52 -9.31
N LYS A 53 4.25 -6.85 -8.53
CA LYS A 53 4.26 -6.91 -7.07
C LYS A 53 3.77 -5.60 -6.46
N LEU A 54 2.83 -5.69 -5.51
CA LEU A 54 2.33 -4.57 -4.72
C LEU A 54 2.42 -4.90 -3.23
N HIS A 55 2.71 -3.88 -2.44
CA HIS A 55 2.73 -3.94 -0.98
C HIS A 55 1.85 -2.82 -0.43
N LEU A 56 0.85 -3.21 0.37
CA LEU A 56 -0.03 -2.29 1.07
C LEU A 56 0.42 -2.20 2.52
N ALA A 57 0.88 -1.01 2.93
CA ALA A 57 1.34 -0.75 4.29
C ALA A 57 0.45 0.29 4.97
N LEU A 58 0.21 0.13 6.26
CA LEU A 58 -0.43 1.17 7.06
C LEU A 58 0.47 2.42 7.08
N PRO A 59 -0.11 3.63 7.02
CA PRO A 59 0.64 4.86 7.16
C PRO A 59 1.33 4.83 8.52
N SER A 60 2.66 4.84 8.49
CA SER A 60 3.45 5.02 9.70
C SER A 60 3.49 6.51 10.01
N PRO A 61 3.50 6.93 11.28
CA PRO A 61 3.48 8.35 11.67
C PRO A 61 4.67 9.18 11.15
N LYS A 62 5.68 8.55 10.52
CA LYS A 62 6.80 9.22 9.87
C LYS A 62 6.50 9.74 8.45
N ASP A 63 5.42 9.29 7.81
CA ASP A 63 5.09 9.67 6.43
C ASP A 63 4.50 11.09 6.32
N ASP A 64 3.92 11.63 7.41
CA ASP A 64 3.29 12.97 7.45
C ASP A 64 4.28 14.14 7.62
N SER A 65 5.58 13.89 7.74
CA SER A 65 6.61 14.93 7.97
C SER A 65 7.39 15.33 6.71
N ALA A 66 7.01 14.83 5.54
CA ALA A 66 7.63 15.16 4.27
C ALA A 66 6.64 15.92 3.36
N SER A 67 6.37 17.18 3.69
CA SER A 67 5.85 18.21 2.77
C SER A 67 6.35 19.58 3.22
#